data_AF-A0A2T7SQS4-F1
#
_entry.id   AF-A0A2T7SQS4-F1
#
_cell.length_a   1.000
_cell.length_b   1.000
_cell.length_c   1.000
_cell.angle_alpha   90.00
_cell.angle_beta   90.00
_cell.angle_gamma   90.00
#
_symmetry.space_group_name_H-M   'P 1'
#
loop_
_entity.id
_entity.type
_entity.pdbx_description
1 polymer ?
#
loop_
_entity_poly.entity_id
_entity_poly.type
_entity_poly.pdbx_seq_one_letter_code
_entity_poly.pdbx_strand_id
1 'polypeptide(L)'
;MSAPDLSASVSIVLLPFAGHAQATTIAGLLPDLPVRWGSAQTTWTALTYSFPWSQGQEAVFAGPTGQAYSTLNEPGAAARGSLNPLQQEAFVRVLDAWASVARLQFSQVTETALKVGDIRVAWTSASTVTASGGAAWGWSNFPDDYWPSAGDVWLSRDTASGAQSWAMGAFNYFCLLHEVGHSLGLKHPFEGRNKLPDGKDVRTFSVMSYEDPQDLLWVDVKANSDGSHTWSATPVRPTTPMLGDMLAIQYLYGANTTYHTGDNVYSFDPSKPFYQTLWDAGGVDTLSAADFSESCRIDLHEGAYSSLRMRSNWSQYSNLNWNSTPDLQRLYDGTDNLAMAWGTVIENAVGGRGDDELIGNSSDNVLKGGAGNDLLRGQAGIDTAVYDAPRAACSLSPTATVWVLHDTTDGSRDVLVGMERLVFRDQALALDLEGHAGMVARVMGAVFGAASVGERPDHVGMGLYFVDTKGLSMLELCALALGARLGPSPTPVQVVDLLYTNVVGQAPDAATRKTFTDLLENGNFTVGGLSVLAADTELNQTNIKLMGLAQTGLVYVPFGG
;
A
#
# COMPACT_ATOMS: atom_id res chain seq x y z
N MET A 1 -19.04 -15.77 45.55
CA MET A 1 -18.17 -14.59 45.34
C MET A 1 -18.80 -13.79 44.21
N SER A 2 -18.95 -12.49 44.38
CA SER A 2 -19.43 -11.58 43.34
C SER A 2 -18.50 -11.67 42.13
N ALA A 3 -19.08 -11.68 40.92
CA ALA A 3 -18.33 -11.67 39.67
C ALA A 3 -17.36 -10.47 39.64
N PRO A 4 -16.17 -10.61 39.03
CA PRO A 4 -15.28 -9.48 38.81
C PRO A 4 -16.01 -8.37 38.04
N ASP A 5 -15.65 -7.13 38.36
CA ASP A 5 -16.24 -5.94 37.78
C ASP A 5 -15.86 -5.82 36.29
N LEU A 6 -16.84 -6.00 35.39
CA LEU A 6 -16.70 -5.85 33.94
C LEU A 6 -16.76 -4.36 33.47
N SER A 7 -16.75 -3.39 34.39
CA SER A 7 -17.21 -2.02 34.09
C SER A 7 -16.23 -1.05 33.43
N ALA A 8 -15.04 -1.46 32.97
CA ALA A 8 -14.07 -0.48 32.49
C ALA A 8 -14.21 -0.06 31.00
N SER A 9 -14.88 -0.83 30.12
CA SER A 9 -14.66 -0.63 28.66
C SER A 9 -15.88 -0.75 27.74
N VAL A 10 -17.05 -1.22 28.19
CA VAL A 10 -18.11 -1.63 27.25
C VAL A 10 -19.10 -0.49 26.99
N SER A 11 -18.98 0.16 25.84
CA SER A 11 -19.98 1.07 25.28
C SER A 11 -20.35 0.60 23.88
N ILE A 12 -21.40 -0.22 23.75
CA ILE A 12 -21.81 -0.77 22.45
C ILE A 12 -22.40 0.35 21.57
N VAL A 13 -21.89 0.50 20.34
CA VAL A 13 -22.38 1.49 19.36
C VAL A 13 -22.90 0.77 18.11
N LEU A 14 -24.17 0.98 17.78
CA LEU A 14 -24.78 0.58 16.51
C LEU A 14 -24.40 1.57 15.40
N LEU A 15 -23.89 1.07 14.27
CA LEU A 15 -23.44 1.89 13.14
C LEU A 15 -24.37 1.70 11.92
N PRO A 16 -25.04 2.75 11.40
CA PRO A 16 -25.83 2.63 10.18
C PRO A 16 -24.92 2.54 8.94
N PHE A 17 -25.14 1.53 8.10
CA PHE A 17 -24.33 1.22 6.91
C PHE A 17 -24.50 2.17 5.71
N ALA A 18 -25.47 3.10 5.74
CA ALA A 18 -25.94 3.79 4.54
C ALA A 18 -24.92 4.81 4.00
N GLY A 19 -24.43 4.57 2.77
CA GLY A 19 -23.66 5.55 1.98
C GLY A 19 -22.16 5.26 1.81
N HIS A 20 -21.61 4.19 2.41
CA HIS A 20 -20.22 3.83 2.21
C HIS A 20 -19.99 3.13 0.86
N ALA A 21 -18.96 3.51 0.11
CA ALA A 21 -18.67 2.94 -1.22
C ALA A 21 -18.46 1.41 -1.19
N GLN A 22 -17.97 0.89 -0.06
CA GLN A 22 -17.74 -0.54 0.19
C GLN A 22 -18.74 -1.17 1.19
N ALA A 23 -19.96 -0.61 1.30
CA ALA A 23 -20.95 -1.03 2.29
C ALA A 23 -21.28 -2.54 2.23
N THR A 24 -21.30 -3.15 1.04
CA THR A 24 -21.57 -4.59 0.88
C THR A 24 -20.48 -5.45 1.50
N THR A 25 -19.21 -5.08 1.34
CA THR A 25 -18.09 -5.82 1.97
C THR A 25 -18.14 -5.70 3.48
N ILE A 26 -18.34 -4.48 4.01
CA ILE A 26 -18.44 -4.23 5.45
C ILE A 26 -19.61 -5.03 6.03
N ALA A 27 -20.79 -4.96 5.42
CA ALA A 27 -21.97 -5.70 5.89
C ALA A 27 -21.78 -7.22 5.80
N GLY A 28 -21.00 -7.71 4.83
CA GLY A 28 -20.69 -9.13 4.69
C GLY A 28 -19.77 -9.68 5.80
N LEU A 29 -19.00 -8.82 6.47
CA LEU A 29 -18.04 -9.21 7.53
C LEU A 29 -18.45 -8.77 8.93
N LEU A 30 -19.56 -8.05 9.09
CA LEU A 30 -20.09 -7.65 10.40
C LEU A 30 -21.43 -8.34 10.70
N PRO A 31 -21.72 -8.68 11.98
CA PRO A 31 -23.02 -9.16 12.40
C PRO A 31 -24.18 -8.26 11.92
N ASP A 32 -25.38 -8.82 11.77
CA ASP A 32 -26.58 -8.06 11.37
C ASP A 32 -26.86 -6.87 12.33
N LEU A 33 -26.43 -7.00 13.58
CA LEU A 33 -26.35 -5.95 14.59
C LEU A 33 -24.90 -5.85 15.07
N PRO A 34 -24.05 -5.04 14.40
CA PRO A 34 -22.64 -4.95 14.75
C PRO A 34 -22.46 -4.43 16.17
N VAL A 35 -21.55 -5.07 16.90
CA VAL A 35 -21.12 -4.70 18.26
C VAL A 35 -19.60 -4.65 18.29
N ARG A 36 -19.05 -3.81 19.17
CA ARG A 36 -17.61 -3.62 19.32
C ARG A 36 -17.26 -3.21 20.74
N TRP A 37 -15.98 -3.28 21.07
CA TRP A 37 -15.44 -2.73 22.30
C TRP A 37 -15.30 -1.19 22.27
N GLY A 38 -15.32 -0.56 23.45
CA GLY A 38 -14.98 0.87 23.64
C GLY A 38 -16.06 1.88 23.22
N SER A 39 -15.82 3.17 23.49
CA SER A 39 -16.69 4.29 23.08
C SER A 39 -16.43 4.74 21.63
N ALA A 40 -17.11 5.79 21.13
CA ALA A 40 -17.09 6.31 19.74
C ALA A 40 -15.77 6.13 18.92
N GLN A 41 -15.89 5.93 17.60
CA GLN A 41 -14.77 5.63 16.65
C GLN A 41 -13.62 6.65 16.63
N THR A 42 -13.80 7.83 17.24
CA THR A 42 -12.80 8.91 17.24
C THR A 42 -11.71 8.73 18.29
N THR A 43 -11.85 7.77 19.21
CA THR A 43 -10.89 7.50 20.29
C THR A 43 -10.26 6.13 20.15
N TRP A 44 -8.99 6.01 20.56
CA TRP A 44 -8.35 4.71 20.72
C TRP A 44 -9.13 3.82 21.68
N THR A 45 -9.32 2.55 21.28
CA THR A 45 -9.98 1.53 22.09
C THR A 45 -8.92 0.73 22.83
N ALA A 46 -8.78 0.99 24.14
CA ALA A 46 -7.88 0.24 25.00
C ALA A 46 -8.54 -1.08 25.43
N LEU A 47 -7.86 -2.19 25.14
CA LEU A 47 -8.27 -3.53 25.54
C LEU A 47 -7.16 -4.20 26.33
N THR A 48 -7.57 -4.94 27.34
CA THR A 48 -6.68 -5.79 28.12
C THR A 48 -6.77 -7.23 27.66
N TYR A 49 -5.68 -7.98 27.76
CA TYR A 49 -5.70 -9.42 27.50
C TYR A 49 -5.00 -10.20 28.61
N SER A 50 -5.37 -11.46 28.79
CA SER A 50 -4.76 -12.32 29.80
C SER A 50 -4.67 -13.79 29.38
N PHE A 51 -3.80 -14.51 30.08
CA PHE A 51 -3.57 -15.95 29.87
C PHE A 51 -4.03 -16.72 31.12
N PRO A 52 -5.26 -17.25 31.14
CA PRO A 52 -5.77 -18.08 32.24
C PRO A 52 -4.80 -19.18 32.64
N TRP A 53 -4.68 -19.41 33.95
CA TRP A 53 -3.81 -20.42 34.58
C TRP A 53 -2.31 -20.30 34.28
N SER A 54 -1.86 -19.20 33.66
CA SER A 54 -0.44 -18.95 33.43
C SER A 54 0.29 -18.89 34.77
N GLN A 55 1.48 -19.50 34.84
CA GLN A 55 2.30 -19.57 36.05
C GLN A 55 1.57 -20.14 37.28
N GLY A 56 0.56 -20.98 37.08
CA GLY A 56 -0.19 -21.62 38.17
C GLY A 56 -1.18 -20.70 38.88
N GLN A 57 -1.50 -19.54 38.30
CA GLN A 57 -2.49 -18.62 38.86
C GLN A 57 -3.91 -19.21 38.83
N GLU A 58 -4.74 -18.81 39.79
CA GLU A 58 -6.16 -19.11 39.78
C GLU A 58 -6.86 -18.24 38.72
N ALA A 59 -7.63 -18.89 37.84
CA ALA A 59 -8.45 -18.21 36.83
C ALA A 59 -9.92 -18.45 37.16
N VAL A 60 -10.68 -17.36 37.27
CA VAL A 60 -12.12 -17.41 37.59
C VAL A 60 -12.93 -17.24 36.31
N PHE A 61 -13.94 -18.09 36.13
CA PHE A 61 -14.92 -18.02 35.06
C PHE A 61 -16.30 -18.24 35.67
N ALA A 62 -17.15 -17.23 35.64
CA ALA A 62 -18.49 -17.29 36.20
C ALA A 62 -19.46 -16.52 35.31
N GLY A 63 -20.65 -17.06 35.07
CA GLY A 63 -21.69 -16.37 34.31
C GLY A 63 -22.47 -15.37 35.18
N PRO A 64 -23.30 -14.52 34.55
CA PRO A 64 -24.12 -13.55 35.26
C PRO A 64 -25.07 -14.24 36.24
N THR A 65 -25.29 -13.65 37.42
CA THR A 65 -26.33 -14.10 38.36
C THR A 65 -26.25 -15.58 38.78
N GLY A 66 -25.05 -16.17 38.79
CA GLY A 66 -24.83 -17.57 39.16
C GLY A 66 -25.10 -18.58 38.04
N GLN A 67 -25.27 -18.11 36.80
CA GLN A 67 -25.33 -18.98 35.63
C GLN A 67 -23.95 -19.56 35.29
N ALA A 68 -23.97 -20.61 34.45
CA ALA A 68 -22.74 -21.12 33.85
C ALA A 68 -22.05 -20.03 33.04
N TYR A 69 -20.72 -20.08 32.97
CA TYR A 69 -19.91 -19.11 32.24
C TYR A 69 -20.27 -19.03 30.75
N SER A 70 -20.55 -20.19 30.14
CA SER A 70 -20.98 -20.33 28.75
C SER A 70 -21.82 -21.61 28.60
N THR A 71 -22.37 -21.83 27.41
CA THR A 71 -23.12 -23.06 27.07
C THR A 71 -22.23 -24.31 27.03
N LEU A 72 -21.00 -24.19 26.54
CA LEU A 72 -20.03 -25.29 26.46
C LEU A 72 -19.28 -25.52 27.77
N ASN A 73 -19.27 -24.52 28.65
CA ASN A 73 -18.53 -24.54 29.92
C ASN A 73 -17.07 -24.99 29.71
N GLU A 74 -16.38 -24.37 28.74
CA GLU A 74 -14.97 -24.57 28.42
C GLU A 74 -14.05 -24.55 29.64
N PRO A 75 -14.20 -23.61 30.60
CA PRO A 75 -13.38 -23.61 31.81
C PRO A 75 -13.72 -24.76 32.75
N GLY A 76 -14.82 -25.49 32.55
CA GLY A 76 -15.19 -26.68 33.30
C GLY A 76 -14.78 -28.00 32.63
N ALA A 77 -14.20 -27.96 31.42
CA ALA A 77 -13.83 -29.15 30.67
C ALA A 77 -12.75 -30.01 31.36
N ALA A 78 -12.72 -31.30 31.01
CA ALA A 78 -11.84 -32.30 31.64
C ALA A 78 -10.35 -31.98 31.48
N ALA A 79 -9.94 -31.45 30.31
CA ALA A 79 -8.60 -30.93 30.10
C ALA A 79 -8.68 -29.47 29.65
N ARG A 80 -7.99 -28.59 30.39
CA ARG A 80 -7.89 -27.16 30.12
C ARG A 80 -6.53 -26.64 30.56
N GLY A 81 -6.11 -25.48 30.09
CA GLY A 81 -4.87 -24.88 30.58
C GLY A 81 -4.38 -23.67 29.81
N SER A 82 -3.31 -23.09 30.32
CA SER A 82 -2.67 -21.92 29.72
C SER A 82 -1.94 -22.26 28.42
N LEU A 83 -1.76 -21.24 27.59
CA LEU A 83 -0.83 -21.29 26.46
C LEU A 83 0.61 -21.35 26.99
N ASN A 84 1.48 -22.06 26.29
CA ASN A 84 2.93 -22.01 26.57
C ASN A 84 3.54 -20.69 26.05
N PRO A 85 4.79 -20.33 26.41
CA PRO A 85 5.39 -19.05 26.01
C PRO A 85 5.38 -18.79 24.49
N LEU A 86 5.70 -19.79 23.66
CA LEU A 86 5.68 -19.65 22.19
C LEU A 86 4.28 -19.31 21.65
N GLN A 87 3.25 -19.92 22.24
CA GLN A 87 1.86 -19.68 21.88
C GLN A 87 1.38 -18.31 22.36
N GLN A 88 1.79 -17.89 23.57
CA GLN A 88 1.51 -16.55 24.09
C GLN A 88 2.12 -15.48 23.18
N GLU A 89 3.36 -15.65 22.74
CA GLU A 89 4.02 -14.74 21.78
C GLU A 89 3.29 -14.69 20.43
N ALA A 90 2.79 -15.84 19.94
CA ALA A 90 2.03 -15.87 18.70
C ALA A 90 0.69 -15.12 18.83
N PHE A 91 0.01 -15.25 19.96
CA PHE A 91 -1.20 -14.50 20.26
C PHE A 91 -0.95 -12.99 20.33
N VAL A 92 0.14 -12.56 20.99
CA VAL A 92 0.53 -11.14 21.03
C VAL A 92 0.81 -10.59 19.64
N ARG A 93 1.54 -11.32 18.79
CA ARG A 93 1.77 -10.92 17.38
C ARG A 93 0.46 -10.75 16.59
N VAL A 94 -0.55 -11.58 16.85
CA VAL A 94 -1.87 -11.44 16.24
C VAL A 94 -2.58 -10.17 16.73
N LEU A 95 -2.53 -9.88 18.04
CA LEU A 95 -3.07 -8.63 18.58
C LEU A 95 -2.38 -7.41 17.94
N ASP A 96 -1.05 -7.45 17.80
CA ASP A 96 -0.28 -6.40 17.13
C ASP A 96 -0.69 -6.24 15.65
N ALA A 97 -0.98 -7.33 14.94
CA ALA A 97 -1.43 -7.30 13.55
C ALA A 97 -2.81 -6.66 13.36
N TRP A 98 -3.70 -6.75 14.35
CA TRP A 98 -4.97 -6.01 14.35
C TRP A 98 -4.80 -4.55 14.80
N ALA A 99 -3.93 -4.30 15.79
CA ALA A 99 -3.63 -2.96 16.28
C ALA A 99 -2.83 -2.11 15.28
N SER A 100 -2.07 -2.72 14.37
CA SER A 100 -1.37 -1.97 13.32
C SER A 100 -2.32 -1.27 12.37
N VAL A 101 -3.52 -1.81 12.13
CA VAL A 101 -4.44 -1.31 11.09
C VAL A 101 -5.65 -0.56 11.63
N ALA A 102 -5.98 -0.73 12.90
CA ALA A 102 -7.11 -0.09 13.56
C ALA A 102 -6.72 0.56 14.88
N ARG A 103 -7.51 1.50 15.38
CA ARG A 103 -7.25 2.22 16.65
C ARG A 103 -7.50 1.36 17.89
N LEU A 104 -6.81 0.24 17.97
CA LEU A 104 -6.82 -0.71 19.07
C LEU A 104 -5.50 -0.60 19.83
N GLN A 105 -5.57 -0.67 21.15
CA GLN A 105 -4.39 -0.71 21.99
C GLN A 105 -4.53 -1.88 22.97
N PHE A 106 -3.65 -2.86 22.87
CA PHE A 106 -3.67 -4.04 23.73
C PHE A 106 -2.67 -3.92 24.88
N SER A 107 -3.07 -4.34 26.07
CA SER A 107 -2.17 -4.43 27.22
C SER A 107 -2.41 -5.71 28.02
N GLN A 108 -1.33 -6.41 28.36
CA GLN A 108 -1.46 -7.62 29.16
C GLN A 108 -1.83 -7.28 30.60
N VAL A 109 -2.77 -8.04 31.17
CA VAL A 109 -3.02 -8.08 32.61
C VAL A 109 -2.76 -9.46 33.17
N THR A 110 -2.21 -9.50 34.38
CA THR A 110 -2.06 -10.73 35.16
C THR A 110 -3.41 -11.10 35.77
N GLU A 111 -3.82 -12.36 35.61
CA GLU A 111 -5.10 -12.78 36.17
C GLU A 111 -5.04 -12.88 37.69
N THR A 112 -6.14 -12.44 38.30
CA THR A 112 -6.45 -12.67 39.70
C THR A 112 -7.93 -13.02 39.81
N ALA A 113 -8.37 -13.45 40.99
CA ALA A 113 -9.79 -13.67 41.25
C ALA A 113 -10.70 -12.44 40.99
N LEU A 114 -10.13 -11.23 40.91
CA LEU A 114 -10.86 -9.98 40.75
C LEU A 114 -10.49 -9.19 39.48
N LYS A 115 -9.54 -9.68 38.67
CA LYS A 115 -9.03 -8.98 37.49
C LYS A 115 -8.68 -9.99 36.41
N VAL A 116 -9.31 -9.86 35.27
CA VAL A 116 -9.05 -10.63 34.04
C VAL A 116 -8.90 -9.66 32.87
N GLY A 117 -8.40 -10.13 31.73
CA GLY A 117 -8.41 -9.35 30.49
C GLY A 117 -9.81 -9.25 29.89
N ASP A 118 -10.02 -8.24 29.05
CA ASP A 118 -11.21 -8.14 28.17
C ASP A 118 -11.22 -9.29 27.14
N ILE A 119 -10.04 -9.76 26.74
CA ILE A 119 -9.86 -10.94 25.88
C ILE A 119 -8.96 -11.95 26.61
N ARG A 120 -9.47 -13.16 26.84
CA ARG A 120 -8.70 -14.26 27.43
C ARG A 120 -8.48 -15.35 26.40
N VAL A 121 -7.31 -15.99 26.42
CA VAL A 121 -7.03 -17.11 25.51
C VAL A 121 -6.52 -18.34 26.27
N ALA A 122 -7.16 -19.49 26.07
CA ALA A 122 -6.82 -20.72 26.78
C ALA A 122 -7.17 -22.00 26.02
N TRP A 123 -6.57 -23.12 26.43
CA TRP A 123 -6.89 -24.45 25.94
C TRP A 123 -8.11 -25.04 26.65
N THR A 124 -8.93 -25.77 25.91
CA THR A 124 -10.04 -26.56 26.45
C THR A 124 -10.26 -27.85 25.66
N SER A 125 -10.74 -28.90 26.33
CA SER A 125 -11.24 -30.13 25.73
C SER A 125 -12.76 -30.14 25.63
N ALA A 126 -13.44 -29.01 25.88
CA ALA A 126 -14.76 -28.81 25.32
C ALA A 126 -14.63 -28.88 23.79
N SER A 127 -15.68 -29.30 23.11
CA SER A 127 -15.67 -29.40 21.66
C SER A 127 -16.96 -28.85 21.08
N THR A 128 -16.83 -28.26 19.91
CA THR A 128 -17.95 -27.80 19.10
C THR A 128 -17.70 -28.20 17.65
N VAL A 129 -18.77 -28.20 16.87
CA VAL A 129 -18.72 -28.52 15.44
C VAL A 129 -18.85 -27.24 14.63
N THR A 130 -18.07 -27.13 13.56
CA THR A 130 -18.19 -26.06 12.57
C THR A 130 -19.51 -26.19 11.81
N ALA A 131 -19.92 -25.13 11.10
CA ALA A 131 -21.07 -25.18 10.21
C ALA A 131 -20.95 -26.27 9.12
N SER A 132 -19.72 -26.64 8.75
CA SER A 132 -19.40 -27.73 7.82
C SER A 132 -19.43 -29.13 8.46
N GLY A 133 -19.74 -29.25 9.75
CA GLY A 133 -19.86 -30.52 10.47
C GLY A 133 -18.54 -31.12 10.97
N GLY A 134 -17.41 -30.42 10.78
CA GLY A 134 -16.10 -30.82 11.30
C GLY A 134 -15.88 -30.35 12.74
N ALA A 135 -14.89 -30.90 13.44
CA ALA A 135 -14.50 -30.38 14.75
C ALA A 135 -13.80 -29.01 14.60
N ALA A 136 -14.19 -28.02 15.40
CA ALA A 136 -13.59 -26.69 15.36
C ALA A 136 -12.14 -26.71 15.86
N TRP A 137 -11.25 -25.91 15.24
CA TRP A 137 -9.88 -25.69 15.72
C TRP A 137 -9.88 -24.84 17.00
N GLY A 138 -10.72 -23.82 17.01
CA GLY A 138 -10.98 -22.93 18.13
C GLY A 138 -12.32 -22.23 17.92
N TRP A 139 -12.69 -21.40 18.88
CA TRP A 139 -13.83 -20.50 18.75
C TRP A 139 -13.60 -19.29 19.65
N SER A 140 -14.18 -18.16 19.26
CA SER A 140 -14.26 -16.97 20.07
C SER A 140 -15.69 -16.48 20.21
N ASN A 141 -15.98 -15.82 21.31
CA ASN A 141 -17.20 -15.03 21.44
C ASN A 141 -16.99 -13.62 20.89
N PHE A 142 -18.07 -13.04 20.37
CA PHE A 142 -18.11 -11.63 19.98
C PHE A 142 -18.00 -10.69 21.20
N PRO A 143 -17.71 -9.39 20.97
CA PRO A 143 -17.91 -8.36 21.99
C PRO A 143 -19.34 -8.38 22.52
N ASP A 144 -19.53 -8.28 23.83
CA ASP A 144 -20.84 -8.25 24.51
C ASP A 144 -20.69 -7.56 25.88
N ASP A 145 -21.77 -6.97 26.40
CA ASP A 145 -21.78 -6.25 27.68
C ASP A 145 -22.43 -7.04 28.83
N TYR A 146 -22.97 -8.22 28.52
CA TYR A 146 -23.75 -9.01 29.46
C TYR A 146 -23.02 -10.31 29.86
N TRP A 147 -22.44 -11.01 28.89
CA TRP A 147 -21.79 -12.30 29.09
C TRP A 147 -20.29 -12.13 29.38
N PRO A 148 -19.79 -12.66 30.52
CA PRO A 148 -18.36 -12.63 30.85
C PRO A 148 -17.47 -13.44 29.92
N SER A 149 -18.06 -14.23 29.01
CA SER A 149 -17.34 -14.96 27.97
C SER A 149 -17.06 -14.11 26.74
N ALA A 150 -17.56 -12.87 26.67
CA ALA A 150 -17.34 -11.93 25.59
C ALA A 150 -15.85 -11.79 25.27
N GLY A 151 -15.49 -11.86 23.98
CA GLY A 151 -14.10 -11.75 23.53
C GLY A 151 -13.20 -12.95 23.82
N ASP A 152 -13.58 -13.88 24.70
CA ASP A 152 -12.71 -15.00 25.06
C ASP A 152 -12.51 -15.98 23.90
N VAL A 153 -11.25 -16.39 23.70
CA VAL A 153 -10.77 -17.31 22.68
C VAL A 153 -10.43 -18.66 23.29
N TRP A 154 -11.03 -19.72 22.77
CA TRP A 154 -10.79 -21.09 23.21
C TRP A 154 -10.12 -21.92 22.12
N LEU A 155 -8.99 -22.55 22.48
CA LEU A 155 -8.24 -23.44 21.60
C LEU A 155 -8.59 -24.90 21.91
N SER A 156 -9.04 -25.63 20.89
CA SER A 156 -9.45 -27.02 21.03
C SER A 156 -8.25 -27.93 21.22
N ARG A 157 -8.21 -28.65 22.35
CA ARG A 157 -7.18 -29.67 22.59
C ARG A 157 -7.28 -30.88 21.66
N ASP A 158 -8.40 -31.05 20.95
CA ASP A 158 -8.61 -32.19 20.07
C ASP A 158 -8.07 -31.95 18.65
N THR A 159 -8.05 -30.69 18.21
CA THR A 159 -7.77 -30.31 16.81
C THR A 159 -6.66 -29.28 16.67
N ALA A 160 -6.49 -28.36 17.62
CA ALA A 160 -5.44 -27.35 17.59
C ALA A 160 -4.10 -27.85 18.20
N SER A 161 -4.09 -29.00 18.87
CA SER A 161 -2.90 -29.55 19.53
C SER A 161 -1.91 -30.25 18.58
N GLY A 162 -2.10 -30.17 17.26
CA GLY A 162 -1.19 -30.78 16.27
C GLY A 162 0.22 -30.19 16.32
N ALA A 163 1.20 -30.89 15.75
CA ALA A 163 2.61 -30.49 15.67
C ALA A 163 2.88 -29.29 14.71
N GLN A 164 1.88 -28.45 14.47
CA GLN A 164 1.97 -27.33 13.53
C GLN A 164 2.61 -26.10 14.20
N SER A 165 3.36 -25.35 13.39
CA SER A 165 4.08 -24.16 13.83
C SER A 165 3.14 -23.03 14.26
N TRP A 166 3.60 -22.19 15.19
CA TRP A 166 2.95 -20.95 15.65
C TRP A 166 3.62 -19.68 15.09
N ALA A 167 4.57 -19.86 14.16
CA ALA A 167 5.19 -18.77 13.44
C ALA A 167 4.17 -18.08 12.50
N MET A 168 4.40 -16.80 12.20
CA MET A 168 3.63 -16.07 11.21
C MET A 168 3.61 -16.83 9.87
N GLY A 169 2.45 -16.88 9.22
CA GLY A 169 2.22 -17.65 7.99
C GLY A 169 1.94 -19.14 8.20
N ALA A 170 2.10 -19.67 9.43
CA ALA A 170 1.68 -21.02 9.77
C ALA A 170 0.17 -21.08 10.07
N PHE A 171 -0.41 -22.28 9.95
CA PHE A 171 -1.85 -22.48 10.16
C PHE A 171 -2.33 -22.09 11.56
N ASN A 172 -1.60 -22.42 12.63
CA ASN A 172 -2.02 -22.03 14.00
C ASN A 172 -1.99 -20.51 14.21
N TYR A 173 -1.04 -19.79 13.59
CA TYR A 173 -1.03 -18.33 13.61
C TYR A 173 -2.24 -17.76 12.87
N PHE A 174 -2.52 -18.28 11.66
CA PHE A 174 -3.68 -17.89 10.87
C PHE A 174 -4.99 -18.11 11.65
N CYS A 175 -5.14 -19.25 12.34
CA CYS A 175 -6.34 -19.52 13.12
C CYS A 175 -6.45 -18.57 14.33
N LEU A 176 -5.35 -18.23 15.02
CA LEU A 176 -5.41 -17.18 16.06
C LEU A 176 -5.84 -15.83 15.47
N LEU A 177 -5.30 -15.46 14.29
CA LEU A 177 -5.67 -14.23 13.60
C LEU A 177 -7.18 -14.16 13.31
N HIS A 178 -7.76 -15.30 12.88
CA HIS A 178 -9.18 -15.50 12.67
C HIS A 178 -9.99 -15.38 13.98
N GLU A 179 -9.64 -16.14 15.02
CA GLU A 179 -10.40 -16.12 16.28
C GLU A 179 -10.39 -14.75 16.95
N VAL A 180 -9.26 -14.03 16.90
CA VAL A 180 -9.19 -12.65 17.41
C VAL A 180 -10.06 -11.72 16.56
N GLY A 181 -10.22 -11.96 15.26
CA GLY A 181 -11.18 -11.24 14.42
C GLY A 181 -12.61 -11.33 14.97
N HIS A 182 -13.04 -12.52 15.40
CA HIS A 182 -14.31 -12.71 16.11
C HIS A 182 -14.35 -11.96 17.45
N SER A 183 -13.30 -12.07 18.27
CA SER A 183 -13.19 -11.34 19.55
C SER A 183 -13.33 -9.83 19.38
N LEU A 184 -12.98 -9.30 18.20
CA LEU A 184 -13.07 -7.89 17.86
C LEU A 184 -14.36 -7.50 17.13
N GLY A 185 -15.22 -8.45 16.75
CA GLY A 185 -16.54 -8.15 16.18
C GLY A 185 -16.76 -8.61 14.73
N LEU A 186 -15.80 -9.26 14.09
CA LEU A 186 -15.96 -9.74 12.71
C LEU A 186 -16.63 -11.10 12.67
N LYS A 187 -17.58 -11.30 11.75
CA LYS A 187 -18.24 -12.59 11.53
C LYS A 187 -17.65 -13.32 10.32
N HIS A 188 -17.99 -14.59 10.18
CA HIS A 188 -17.76 -15.29 8.93
C HIS A 188 -18.51 -14.64 7.75
N PRO A 189 -17.91 -14.61 6.55
CA PRO A 189 -18.48 -13.97 5.37
C PRO A 189 -19.72 -14.67 4.80
N PHE A 190 -19.93 -15.94 5.13
CA PHE A 190 -21.06 -16.77 4.64
C PHE A 190 -22.27 -16.83 5.60
N GLU A 191 -22.13 -16.28 6.82
CA GLU A 191 -23.14 -16.31 7.87
C GLU A 191 -24.02 -15.05 7.87
N GLY A 192 -25.18 -15.10 8.55
CA GLY A 192 -26.07 -13.95 8.70
C GLY A 192 -26.86 -13.59 7.42
N ARG A 193 -27.55 -12.44 7.45
CA ARG A 193 -28.35 -11.97 6.30
C ARG A 193 -27.46 -11.40 5.21
N ASN A 194 -26.48 -10.60 5.60
CA ASN A 194 -25.53 -9.99 4.68
C ASN A 194 -24.30 -10.87 4.54
N LYS A 195 -23.95 -11.23 3.31
CA LYS A 195 -22.81 -12.09 2.99
C LYS A 195 -21.86 -11.38 2.06
N LEU A 196 -20.60 -11.81 2.02
CA LEU A 196 -19.71 -11.34 0.97
C LEU A 196 -20.22 -11.80 -0.41
N PRO A 197 -20.04 -10.99 -1.46
CA PRO A 197 -20.32 -11.41 -2.83
C PRO A 197 -19.48 -12.63 -3.25
N ASP A 198 -19.97 -13.35 -4.25
CA ASP A 198 -19.24 -14.46 -4.88
C ASP A 198 -17.81 -14.04 -5.27
N GLY A 199 -16.84 -14.92 -5.01
CA GLY A 199 -15.42 -14.66 -5.25
C GLY A 199 -14.70 -13.84 -4.18
N LYS A 200 -15.42 -13.25 -3.20
CA LYS A 200 -14.81 -12.56 -2.05
C LYS A 200 -14.87 -13.36 -0.75
N ASP A 201 -15.68 -14.41 -0.68
CA ASP A 201 -15.56 -15.42 0.38
C ASP A 201 -14.35 -16.32 0.08
N VAL A 202 -13.15 -15.81 0.35
CA VAL A 202 -11.88 -16.52 0.20
C VAL A 202 -10.85 -15.94 1.17
N ARG A 203 -9.94 -16.76 1.68
CA ARG A 203 -8.92 -16.36 2.67
C ARG A 203 -7.98 -15.26 2.22
N THR A 204 -7.83 -15.03 0.92
CA THR A 204 -7.00 -13.93 0.38
C THR A 204 -7.72 -12.58 0.39
N PHE A 205 -9.03 -12.58 0.64
CA PHE A 205 -9.83 -11.37 0.81
C PHE A 205 -10.22 -11.14 2.27
N SER A 206 -10.51 -12.21 3.02
CA SER A 206 -10.80 -12.13 4.46
C SER A 206 -10.31 -13.38 5.18
N VAL A 207 -9.55 -13.21 6.26
CA VAL A 207 -9.13 -14.31 7.16
C VAL A 207 -10.32 -14.98 7.83
N MET A 208 -11.49 -14.33 7.83
CA MET A 208 -12.75 -14.89 8.34
C MET A 208 -13.36 -15.94 7.39
N SER A 209 -12.86 -16.07 6.15
CA SER A 209 -13.34 -17.09 5.22
C SER A 209 -12.83 -18.49 5.54
N TYR A 210 -13.62 -19.50 5.18
CA TYR A 210 -13.22 -20.90 5.22
C TYR A 210 -12.70 -21.41 3.87
N GLU A 211 -12.98 -20.69 2.78
CA GLU A 211 -12.60 -21.04 1.41
C GLU A 211 -11.13 -20.69 1.17
N ASP A 212 -10.37 -21.66 0.65
CA ASP A 212 -8.98 -21.47 0.28
C ASP A 212 -8.87 -20.91 -1.16
N PRO A 213 -7.85 -20.10 -1.48
CA PRO A 213 -7.57 -19.77 -2.86
C PRO A 213 -7.24 -21.04 -3.67
N GLN A 214 -7.40 -20.94 -4.98
CA GLN A 214 -7.04 -22.03 -5.90
C GLN A 214 -5.56 -22.37 -5.76
N ASP A 215 -4.70 -21.36 -5.86
CA ASP A 215 -3.25 -21.46 -5.83
C ASP A 215 -2.73 -21.24 -4.40
N LEU A 216 -2.73 -22.29 -3.59
CA LEU A 216 -2.30 -22.21 -2.18
C LEU A 216 -1.11 -23.09 -1.82
N LEU A 217 -0.70 -24.06 -2.65
CA LEU A 217 0.28 -25.06 -2.24
C LEU A 217 1.71 -24.61 -2.55
N TRP A 218 2.49 -24.35 -1.51
CA TRP A 218 3.92 -24.21 -1.64
C TRP A 218 4.62 -25.56 -1.47
N VAL A 219 5.43 -25.95 -2.45
CA VAL A 219 6.11 -27.25 -2.46
C VAL A 219 7.59 -27.07 -2.18
N ASP A 220 8.07 -27.59 -1.05
CA ASP A 220 9.48 -27.56 -0.69
C ASP A 220 10.10 -28.95 -0.84
N VAL A 221 11.09 -29.07 -1.72
CA VAL A 221 11.88 -30.28 -1.94
C VAL A 221 13.21 -30.17 -1.19
N LYS A 222 13.52 -31.18 -0.36
CA LYS A 222 14.75 -31.27 0.44
C LYS A 222 15.54 -32.51 0.09
N ALA A 223 16.85 -32.35 -0.06
CA ALA A 223 17.77 -33.47 -0.13
C ALA A 223 17.99 -34.07 1.26
N ASN A 224 17.98 -35.39 1.33
CA ASN A 224 18.26 -36.16 2.53
C ASN A 224 19.75 -36.54 2.58
N SER A 225 20.23 -36.94 3.76
CA SER A 225 21.65 -37.30 3.97
C SER A 225 22.14 -38.48 3.12
N ASP A 226 21.24 -39.33 2.63
CA ASP A 226 21.52 -40.48 1.77
C ASP A 226 21.47 -40.14 0.26
N GLY A 227 21.29 -38.86 -0.08
CA GLY A 227 21.15 -38.40 -1.46
C GLY A 227 19.76 -38.58 -2.07
N SER A 228 18.82 -39.20 -1.35
CA SER A 228 17.40 -39.19 -1.74
C SER A 228 16.78 -37.81 -1.50
N HIS A 229 15.57 -37.58 -2.00
CA HIS A 229 14.85 -36.33 -1.81
C HIS A 229 13.50 -36.61 -1.16
N THR A 230 13.03 -35.69 -0.33
CA THR A 230 11.66 -35.63 0.16
C THR A 230 11.04 -34.31 -0.26
N TRP A 231 9.71 -34.28 -0.39
CA TRP A 231 8.98 -33.04 -0.62
C TRP A 231 7.86 -32.88 0.40
N SER A 232 7.47 -31.64 0.64
CA SER A 232 6.29 -31.28 1.42
C SER A 232 5.48 -30.23 0.68
N ALA A 233 4.15 -30.35 0.67
CA ALA A 233 3.25 -29.32 0.16
C ALA A 233 2.52 -28.69 1.34
N THR A 234 2.70 -27.39 1.53
CA THR A 234 2.10 -26.65 2.65
C THR A 234 1.19 -25.56 2.09
N PRO A 235 -0.07 -25.49 2.53
CA PRO A 235 -0.94 -24.35 2.25
C PRO A 235 -0.33 -23.04 2.75
N VAL A 236 -0.18 -22.06 1.85
CA VAL A 236 0.19 -20.69 2.15
C VAL A 236 -0.98 -20.01 2.84
N ARG A 237 -0.70 -19.25 3.91
CA ARG A 237 -1.71 -18.61 4.75
C ARG A 237 -1.46 -17.11 4.87
N PRO A 238 -2.53 -16.30 5.01
CA PRO A 238 -2.42 -14.90 5.40
C PRO A 238 -1.53 -14.66 6.62
N THR A 239 -0.69 -13.63 6.54
CA THR A 239 0.18 -13.18 7.63
C THR A 239 -0.38 -11.96 8.38
N THR A 240 -1.31 -11.23 7.76
CA THR A 240 -1.99 -10.04 8.28
C THR A 240 -3.51 -10.19 8.13
N PRO A 241 -4.33 -9.35 8.79
CA PRO A 241 -5.69 -9.11 8.32
C PRO A 241 -5.67 -8.81 6.82
N MET A 242 -6.64 -9.34 6.07
CA MET A 242 -6.70 -9.15 4.62
C MET A 242 -7.57 -7.94 4.28
N LEU A 243 -7.60 -7.57 3.00
CA LEU A 243 -8.24 -6.36 2.50
C LEU A 243 -9.67 -6.12 3.04
N GLY A 244 -10.53 -7.15 3.02
CA GLY A 244 -11.88 -7.06 3.56
C GLY A 244 -11.92 -6.91 5.08
N ASP A 245 -11.00 -7.59 5.78
CA ASP A 245 -10.89 -7.53 7.25
C ASP A 245 -10.49 -6.14 7.71
N MET A 246 -9.48 -5.54 7.05
CA MET A 246 -8.99 -4.20 7.33
C MET A 246 -10.11 -3.17 7.16
N LEU A 247 -10.88 -3.26 6.08
CA LEU A 247 -12.03 -2.40 5.88
C LEU A 247 -13.08 -2.53 6.99
N ALA A 248 -13.43 -3.75 7.39
CA ALA A 248 -14.44 -4.00 8.41
C ALA A 248 -13.97 -3.56 9.82
N ILE A 249 -12.71 -3.84 10.17
CA ILE A 249 -12.16 -3.48 11.48
C ILE A 249 -11.95 -1.97 11.60
N GLN A 250 -11.51 -1.30 10.53
CA GLN A 250 -11.41 0.17 10.50
C GLN A 250 -12.80 0.82 10.51
N TYR A 251 -13.83 0.18 9.95
CA TYR A 251 -15.19 0.64 10.14
C TYR A 251 -15.64 0.51 11.61
N LEU A 252 -15.24 -0.53 12.35
CA LEU A 252 -15.59 -0.65 13.76
C LEU A 252 -14.81 0.36 14.64
N TYR A 253 -13.49 0.44 14.47
CA TYR A 253 -12.61 1.11 15.44
C TYR A 253 -11.91 2.37 14.90
N GLY A 254 -12.02 2.66 13.61
CA GLY A 254 -11.25 3.71 12.94
C GLY A 254 -9.86 3.22 12.53
N ALA A 255 -9.31 3.79 11.46
CA ALA A 255 -7.98 3.47 10.96
C ALA A 255 -6.86 3.96 11.89
N ASN A 256 -5.80 3.14 12.03
CA ASN A 256 -4.61 3.52 12.77
C ASN A 256 -3.74 4.49 11.94
N THR A 257 -3.88 5.79 12.20
CA THR A 257 -3.14 6.84 11.49
C THR A 257 -1.73 7.10 12.06
N THR A 258 -1.18 6.17 12.83
CA THR A 258 0.13 6.30 13.49
C THR A 258 1.07 5.14 13.20
N TYR A 259 0.59 4.11 12.51
CA TYR A 259 1.39 2.98 12.09
C TYR A 259 2.12 3.34 10.81
N HIS A 260 3.46 3.27 10.82
CA HIS A 260 4.29 3.50 9.63
C HIS A 260 3.97 4.88 9.01
N THR A 261 4.41 5.98 9.65
CA THR A 261 4.11 7.36 9.20
C THR A 261 5.31 8.09 8.59
N GLY A 262 6.36 7.36 8.25
CA GLY A 262 7.56 7.93 7.65
C GLY A 262 8.00 7.02 6.52
N ASP A 263 8.93 7.50 5.70
CA ASP A 263 9.31 6.83 4.45
C ASP A 263 9.73 5.36 4.67
N ASN A 264 8.96 4.43 4.13
CA ASN A 264 9.11 3.01 4.32
C ASN A 264 9.42 2.28 3.01
N VAL A 265 10.20 1.20 3.12
CA VAL A 265 10.49 0.30 2.01
C VAL A 265 9.94 -1.08 2.35
N TYR A 266 8.98 -1.52 1.55
CA TYR A 266 8.34 -2.83 1.63
C TYR A 266 9.02 -3.79 0.64
N SER A 267 9.85 -4.68 1.16
CA SER A 267 10.56 -5.71 0.39
C SER A 267 10.21 -7.12 0.87
N PHE A 268 10.20 -8.09 -0.04
CA PHE A 268 9.79 -9.47 0.24
C PHE A 268 10.85 -10.48 -0.18
N ASP A 269 10.93 -11.59 0.55
CA ASP A 269 11.84 -12.71 0.25
C ASP A 269 11.13 -13.68 -0.71
N PRO A 270 11.57 -13.82 -1.98
CA PRO A 270 10.89 -14.67 -2.97
C PRO A 270 10.99 -16.17 -2.66
N SER A 271 11.75 -16.58 -1.63
CA SER A 271 11.79 -17.95 -1.12
C SER A 271 10.72 -18.25 -0.06
N LYS A 272 9.99 -17.23 0.41
CA LYS A 272 8.97 -17.33 1.46
C LYS A 272 7.59 -16.92 0.91
N PRO A 273 6.69 -17.88 0.65
CA PRO A 273 5.36 -17.56 0.16
C PRO A 273 4.53 -16.85 1.23
N PHE A 274 3.63 -15.97 0.82
CA PHE A 274 2.81 -15.18 1.75
C PHE A 274 1.48 -14.76 1.11
N TYR A 275 0.54 -14.37 1.96
CA TYR A 275 -0.60 -13.54 1.58
C TYR A 275 -0.66 -12.38 2.57
N GLN A 276 -0.71 -11.14 2.10
CA GLN A 276 -0.64 -9.97 2.97
C GLN A 276 -1.44 -8.79 2.40
N THR A 277 -1.93 -7.92 3.27
CA THR A 277 -2.42 -6.59 2.90
C THR A 277 -1.57 -5.54 3.60
N LEU A 278 -1.12 -4.52 2.86
CA LEU A 278 -0.35 -3.41 3.41
C LEU A 278 -1.28 -2.35 3.99
N TRP A 279 -0.92 -1.87 5.17
CA TRP A 279 -1.45 -0.65 5.76
C TRP A 279 -0.28 0.24 6.11
N ASP A 280 -0.29 1.43 5.52
CA ASP A 280 0.65 2.52 5.79
C ASP A 280 -0.17 3.79 6.00
N ALA A 281 0.20 4.60 7.00
CA ALA A 281 -0.53 5.81 7.38
C ALA A 281 0.10 7.10 6.84
N GLY A 282 1.25 7.01 6.17
CA GLY A 282 1.85 8.11 5.41
C GLY A 282 3.37 8.08 5.43
N GLY A 283 3.96 8.99 4.67
CA GLY A 283 5.38 8.94 4.33
C GLY A 283 5.51 9.05 2.83
N VAL A 284 6.72 8.87 2.32
CA VAL A 284 6.97 8.58 0.90
C VAL A 284 7.51 7.16 0.81
N ASP A 285 6.67 6.24 0.38
CA ASP A 285 6.89 4.81 0.56
C ASP A 285 7.25 4.11 -0.75
N THR A 286 7.94 2.98 -0.64
CA THR A 286 8.39 2.18 -1.80
C THR A 286 7.99 0.72 -1.64
N LEU A 287 7.26 0.18 -2.61
CA LEU A 287 7.07 -1.25 -2.78
C LEU A 287 8.15 -1.83 -3.71
N SER A 288 8.99 -2.74 -3.21
CA SER A 288 10.14 -3.27 -3.94
C SER A 288 10.05 -4.79 -4.16
N ALA A 289 10.07 -5.18 -5.44
CA ALA A 289 10.25 -6.53 -5.94
C ALA A 289 11.66 -6.77 -6.50
N ALA A 290 12.66 -5.95 -6.12
CA ALA A 290 14.02 -6.01 -6.69
C ALA A 290 14.71 -7.39 -6.60
N ASP A 291 14.35 -8.20 -5.59
CA ASP A 291 14.89 -9.55 -5.40
C ASP A 291 14.17 -10.63 -6.22
N PHE A 292 13.07 -10.28 -6.89
CA PHE A 292 12.25 -11.22 -7.65
C PHE A 292 12.81 -11.45 -9.05
N SER A 293 12.76 -12.71 -9.50
CA SER A 293 13.24 -13.12 -10.83
C SER A 293 12.13 -13.44 -11.82
N GLU A 294 10.89 -13.52 -11.36
CA GLU A 294 9.72 -13.73 -12.22
C GLU A 294 9.04 -12.39 -12.48
N SER A 295 8.35 -12.28 -13.62
CA SER A 295 7.54 -11.11 -13.98
C SER A 295 6.48 -10.80 -12.93
N CYS A 296 6.63 -9.70 -12.22
CA CYS A 296 5.71 -9.21 -11.21
C CYS A 296 4.74 -8.17 -11.79
N ARG A 297 3.54 -8.10 -11.22
CA ARG A 297 2.60 -7.00 -11.44
C ARG A 297 2.43 -6.24 -10.14
N ILE A 298 2.87 -4.99 -10.11
CA ILE A 298 2.74 -4.09 -8.97
C ILE A 298 1.67 -3.05 -9.30
N ASP A 299 0.65 -2.97 -8.46
CA ASP A 299 -0.46 -2.03 -8.58
C ASP A 299 -0.58 -1.22 -7.29
N LEU A 300 -0.26 0.07 -7.36
CA LEU A 300 -0.20 0.98 -6.21
C LEU A 300 -1.55 1.62 -5.88
N HIS A 301 -2.64 1.26 -6.56
CA HIS A 301 -3.97 1.73 -6.19
C HIS A 301 -4.44 1.12 -4.87
N GLU A 302 -5.06 1.94 -4.03
CA GLU A 302 -5.76 1.46 -2.85
C GLU A 302 -6.83 0.41 -3.23
N GLY A 303 -6.94 -0.65 -2.43
CA GLY A 303 -7.87 -1.75 -2.68
C GLY A 303 -7.50 -2.68 -3.84
N ALA A 304 -6.39 -2.45 -4.55
CA ALA A 304 -5.91 -3.32 -5.61
C ALA A 304 -5.05 -4.48 -5.06
N TYR A 305 -4.86 -5.49 -5.91
CA TYR A 305 -3.95 -6.60 -5.68
C TYR A 305 -2.76 -6.50 -6.63
N SER A 306 -1.59 -6.77 -6.08
CA SER A 306 -0.33 -7.01 -6.78
C SER A 306 -0.04 -8.50 -6.78
N SER A 307 0.62 -8.95 -7.85
CA SER A 307 1.12 -10.31 -8.02
C SER A 307 2.65 -10.28 -7.98
N LEU A 308 3.23 -10.49 -6.79
CA LEU A 308 4.68 -10.66 -6.64
C LEU A 308 5.03 -12.11 -6.93
N ARG A 309 5.22 -12.39 -8.23
CA ARG A 309 5.33 -13.73 -8.78
C ARG A 309 6.56 -14.45 -8.25
N MET A 310 6.37 -15.66 -7.75
CA MET A 310 7.47 -16.47 -7.20
C MET A 310 7.19 -17.95 -7.45
N ARG A 311 8.24 -18.77 -7.49
CA ARG A 311 8.09 -20.21 -7.72
C ARG A 311 8.81 -21.00 -6.64
N SER A 312 8.16 -22.09 -6.24
CA SER A 312 8.79 -23.08 -5.39
C SER A 312 9.89 -23.86 -6.14
N ASN A 313 10.73 -24.58 -5.41
CA ASN A 313 11.84 -25.32 -6.00
C ASN A 313 11.41 -26.62 -6.71
N TRP A 314 10.11 -26.97 -6.72
CA TRP A 314 9.60 -28.20 -7.32
C TRP A 314 10.04 -28.42 -8.76
N SER A 315 10.01 -27.38 -9.59
CA SER A 315 10.37 -27.48 -11.03
C SER A 315 11.76 -28.05 -11.25
N GLN A 316 12.72 -27.73 -10.37
CA GLN A 316 14.11 -28.19 -10.41
C GLN A 316 14.25 -29.70 -10.17
N TYR A 317 13.27 -30.31 -9.50
CA TYR A 317 13.27 -31.73 -9.10
C TYR A 317 12.10 -32.53 -9.70
N SER A 318 11.32 -31.90 -10.58
CA SER A 318 10.13 -32.49 -11.20
C SER A 318 10.42 -33.72 -12.06
N ASN A 319 11.66 -33.90 -12.50
CA ASN A 319 12.13 -35.04 -13.30
C ASN A 319 12.58 -36.26 -12.46
N LEU A 320 12.65 -36.14 -11.13
CA LEU A 320 12.94 -37.28 -10.26
C LEU A 320 11.76 -38.27 -10.25
N ASN A 321 12.07 -39.55 -9.99
CA ASN A 321 11.03 -40.57 -9.85
C ASN A 321 10.40 -40.48 -8.47
N TRP A 322 9.19 -39.89 -8.40
CA TRP A 322 8.46 -39.68 -7.17
C TRP A 322 7.38 -40.75 -6.95
N ASN A 323 7.29 -41.26 -5.72
CA ASN A 323 6.21 -42.18 -5.32
C ASN A 323 4.84 -41.48 -5.22
N SER A 324 4.83 -40.15 -5.07
CA SER A 324 3.66 -39.29 -5.11
C SER A 324 4.06 -37.89 -5.58
N THR A 325 3.17 -37.20 -6.27
CA THR A 325 3.37 -35.82 -6.74
C THR A 325 2.42 -34.87 -6.01
N PRO A 326 2.81 -33.60 -5.80
CA PRO A 326 1.89 -32.58 -5.31
C PRO A 326 0.76 -32.35 -6.32
N ASP A 327 -0.32 -31.71 -5.86
CA ASP A 327 -1.37 -31.23 -6.74
C ASP A 327 -0.86 -30.03 -7.56
N LEU A 328 -0.48 -30.31 -8.80
CA LEU A 328 0.13 -29.32 -9.70
C LEU A 328 -0.85 -28.22 -10.14
N GLN A 329 -2.15 -28.42 -9.97
CA GLN A 329 -3.18 -27.44 -10.35
C GLN A 329 -3.40 -26.37 -9.29
N ARG A 330 -2.77 -26.51 -8.13
CA ARG A 330 -2.92 -25.62 -6.96
C ARG A 330 -1.60 -25.04 -6.48
N LEU A 331 -0.55 -25.14 -7.29
CA LEU A 331 0.76 -24.62 -6.92
C LEU A 331 0.68 -23.11 -6.76
N TYR A 332 1.08 -22.64 -5.58
CA TYR A 332 1.21 -21.23 -5.31
C TYR A 332 2.30 -20.63 -6.21
N ASP A 333 1.98 -19.50 -6.83
CA ASP A 333 2.87 -18.82 -7.78
C ASP A 333 2.98 -17.30 -7.55
N GLY A 334 2.43 -16.80 -6.44
CA GLY A 334 2.44 -15.38 -6.10
C GLY A 334 1.38 -14.54 -6.83
N THR A 335 0.34 -15.17 -7.39
CA THR A 335 -0.83 -14.43 -7.91
C THR A 335 -1.62 -13.79 -6.78
N ASP A 336 -1.92 -12.50 -6.93
CA ASP A 336 -2.76 -11.69 -6.04
C ASP A 336 -2.40 -11.87 -4.55
N ASN A 337 -1.10 -11.92 -4.28
CA ASN A 337 -0.59 -12.26 -2.96
C ASN A 337 -0.38 -11.05 -2.04
N LEU A 338 -0.40 -9.84 -2.60
CA LEU A 338 -0.23 -8.59 -1.87
C LEU A 338 -1.35 -7.61 -2.22
N ALA A 339 -2.18 -7.24 -1.25
CA ALA A 339 -3.19 -6.20 -1.44
C ALA A 339 -2.75 -4.86 -0.84
N MET A 340 -3.25 -3.77 -1.40
CA MET A 340 -3.16 -2.43 -0.81
C MET A 340 -4.44 -2.12 -0.03
N ALA A 341 -4.36 -1.78 1.26
CA ALA A 341 -5.55 -1.39 2.01
C ALA A 341 -6.19 -0.10 1.45
N TRP A 342 -7.50 0.07 1.68
CA TRP A 342 -8.16 1.35 1.43
C TRP A 342 -7.60 2.44 2.35
N GLY A 343 -7.30 3.59 1.79
CA GLY A 343 -6.70 4.73 2.48
C GLY A 343 -5.18 4.68 2.59
N THR A 344 -4.52 3.61 2.12
CA THR A 344 -3.06 3.54 2.02
C THR A 344 -2.60 4.10 0.67
N VAL A 345 -1.57 4.94 0.71
CA VAL A 345 -0.89 5.48 -0.46
C VAL A 345 0.55 5.02 -0.38
N ILE A 346 1.04 4.42 -1.47
CA ILE A 346 2.45 4.09 -1.67
C ILE A 346 2.86 4.80 -2.95
N GLU A 347 3.90 5.63 -2.89
CA GLU A 347 4.28 6.53 -3.97
C GLU A 347 5.20 5.84 -4.98
N ASN A 348 5.99 4.86 -4.56
CA ASN A 348 7.09 4.35 -5.40
C ASN A 348 7.02 2.84 -5.58
N ALA A 349 7.49 2.37 -6.74
CA ALA A 349 7.63 0.95 -7.02
C ALA A 349 8.95 0.62 -7.71
N VAL A 350 9.52 -0.52 -7.33
CA VAL A 350 10.70 -1.10 -7.97
C VAL A 350 10.37 -2.53 -8.39
N GLY A 351 10.46 -2.83 -9.69
CA GLY A 351 10.34 -4.17 -10.22
C GLY A 351 11.59 -5.01 -9.97
N GLY A 352 11.56 -6.24 -10.44
CA GLY A 352 12.60 -7.25 -10.31
C GLY A 352 13.44 -7.40 -11.59
N ARG A 353 13.69 -8.65 -11.95
CA ARG A 353 14.48 -9.05 -13.13
C ARG A 353 13.64 -9.65 -14.26
N GLY A 354 12.33 -9.73 -14.06
CA GLY A 354 11.38 -10.25 -15.04
C GLY A 354 10.86 -9.12 -15.93
N ASP A 355 10.04 -9.46 -16.93
CA ASP A 355 9.28 -8.44 -17.66
C ASP A 355 8.11 -7.99 -16.75
N ASP A 356 8.26 -6.88 -16.04
CA ASP A 356 7.35 -6.45 -14.98
C ASP A 356 6.29 -5.43 -15.45
N GLU A 357 5.12 -5.41 -14.81
CA GLU A 357 4.13 -4.33 -14.96
C GLU A 357 4.03 -3.53 -13.67
N LEU A 358 4.37 -2.24 -13.71
CA LEU A 358 4.28 -1.31 -12.60
C LEU A 358 3.21 -0.26 -12.91
N ILE A 359 2.22 -0.15 -12.02
CA ILE A 359 1.08 0.76 -12.14
C ILE A 359 1.10 1.68 -10.93
N GLY A 360 1.29 2.97 -11.21
CA GLY A 360 1.15 4.06 -10.26
C GLY A 360 -0.29 4.25 -9.77
N ASN A 361 -0.53 5.35 -9.07
CA ASN A 361 -1.81 5.76 -8.54
C ASN A 361 -2.07 7.24 -8.88
N SER A 362 -2.82 7.97 -8.06
CA SER A 362 -3.12 9.39 -8.32
C SER A 362 -2.10 10.37 -7.75
N SER A 363 -1.08 9.87 -7.04
CA SER A 363 0.02 10.66 -6.50
C SER A 363 1.19 10.67 -7.49
N ASP A 364 2.13 11.59 -7.32
CA ASP A 364 3.37 11.61 -8.10
C ASP A 364 4.19 10.35 -7.80
N ASN A 365 4.34 9.45 -8.77
CA ASN A 365 5.01 8.17 -8.54
C ASN A 365 6.44 8.12 -9.08
N VAL A 366 7.33 7.43 -8.36
CA VAL A 366 8.65 7.04 -8.88
C VAL A 366 8.67 5.54 -9.18
N LEU A 367 8.76 5.20 -10.47
CA LEU A 367 8.72 3.83 -10.96
C LEU A 367 10.07 3.41 -11.54
N LYS A 368 10.60 2.28 -11.08
CA LYS A 368 11.82 1.67 -11.62
C LYS A 368 11.50 0.25 -12.05
N GLY A 369 11.49 0.00 -13.36
CA GLY A 369 11.19 -1.32 -13.93
C GLY A 369 12.18 -2.39 -13.45
N GLY A 370 13.47 -2.12 -13.58
CA GLY A 370 14.51 -3.07 -13.20
C GLY A 370 15.20 -3.60 -14.44
N ALA A 371 15.39 -4.91 -14.52
CA ALA A 371 15.86 -5.57 -15.73
C ALA A 371 14.72 -6.38 -16.34
N GLY A 372 14.67 -6.50 -17.66
CA GLY A 372 13.51 -7.09 -18.35
C GLY A 372 12.90 -6.07 -19.28
N ASN A 373 11.84 -6.43 -20.00
CA ASN A 373 11.05 -5.49 -20.78
C ASN A 373 9.84 -5.07 -19.97
N ASP A 374 9.89 -3.88 -19.37
CA ASP A 374 8.91 -3.48 -18.36
C ASP A 374 7.81 -2.60 -18.95
N LEU A 375 6.65 -2.62 -18.29
CA LEU A 375 5.54 -1.73 -18.58
C LEU A 375 5.30 -0.82 -17.38
N LEU A 376 5.64 0.46 -17.54
CA LEU A 376 5.48 1.47 -16.50
C LEU A 376 4.30 2.39 -16.84
N ARG A 377 3.31 2.46 -15.94
CA ARG A 377 2.11 3.28 -16.09
C ARG A 377 2.02 4.28 -14.94
N GLY A 378 2.18 5.56 -15.21
CA GLY A 378 2.16 6.61 -14.17
C GLY A 378 0.77 6.83 -13.60
N GLN A 379 -0.22 6.88 -14.49
CA GLN A 379 -1.60 7.27 -14.21
C GLN A 379 -1.75 8.78 -14.09
N ALA A 380 -2.06 9.31 -12.92
CA ALA A 380 -2.31 10.73 -12.70
C ALA A 380 -1.31 11.25 -11.67
N GLY A 381 -0.82 12.47 -11.88
CA GLY A 381 0.30 13.00 -11.11
C GLY A 381 1.42 13.41 -12.06
N ILE A 382 2.57 13.79 -11.50
CA ILE A 382 3.82 13.98 -12.23
C ILE A 382 4.70 12.77 -11.96
N ASP A 383 4.67 11.83 -12.91
CA ASP A 383 5.30 10.52 -12.72
C ASP A 383 6.73 10.48 -13.29
N THR A 384 7.59 9.75 -12.58
CA THR A 384 9.01 9.62 -12.89
C THR A 384 9.40 8.17 -13.14
N ALA A 385 9.88 7.86 -14.34
CA ALA A 385 10.59 6.60 -14.59
C ALA A 385 12.10 6.75 -14.34
N VAL A 386 12.68 5.81 -13.60
CA VAL A 386 14.10 5.84 -13.19
C VAL A 386 14.90 4.72 -13.85
N TYR A 387 16.07 5.09 -14.37
CA TYR A 387 17.00 4.23 -15.10
C TYR A 387 18.41 4.34 -14.52
N ASP A 388 19.03 3.20 -14.21
CA ASP A 388 20.44 3.14 -13.74
C ASP A 388 21.45 3.33 -14.89
N ALA A 389 20.99 3.22 -16.14
CA ALA A 389 21.81 3.44 -17.32
C ALA A 389 22.06 4.93 -17.59
N PRO A 390 23.21 5.27 -18.21
CA PRO A 390 23.44 6.62 -18.70
C PRO A 390 22.52 6.90 -19.90
N ARG A 391 22.05 8.14 -20.04
CA ARG A 391 21.13 8.53 -21.12
C ARG A 391 21.65 8.19 -22.51
N ALA A 392 22.96 8.25 -22.72
CA ALA A 392 23.59 7.93 -24.01
C ALA A 392 23.44 6.45 -24.43
N ALA A 393 23.19 5.54 -23.48
CA ALA A 393 22.93 4.13 -23.77
C ALA A 393 21.44 3.84 -24.01
N CYS A 394 20.55 4.79 -23.73
CA CYS A 394 19.12 4.64 -23.92
C CYS A 394 18.67 5.34 -25.19
N SER A 395 17.78 4.73 -25.97
CA SER A 395 17.09 5.37 -27.08
C SER A 395 15.61 5.50 -26.77
N LEU A 396 15.02 6.66 -27.07
CA LEU A 396 13.60 6.93 -26.88
C LEU A 396 12.89 7.00 -28.22
N SER A 397 11.78 6.28 -28.33
CA SER A 397 10.91 6.29 -29.50
C SER A 397 9.49 6.66 -29.08
N PRO A 398 9.00 7.87 -29.37
CA PRO A 398 7.64 8.24 -29.08
C PRO A 398 6.67 7.54 -30.03
N THR A 399 5.48 7.22 -29.52
CA THR A 399 4.30 6.86 -30.30
C THR A 399 3.18 7.89 -30.02
N ALA A 400 1.94 7.63 -30.46
CA ALA A 400 0.84 8.55 -30.20
C ALA A 400 0.48 8.69 -28.70
N THR A 401 0.68 7.64 -27.90
CA THR A 401 0.22 7.61 -26.49
C THR A 401 1.24 7.05 -25.51
N VAL A 402 2.35 6.48 -26.00
CA VAL A 402 3.38 5.85 -25.16
C VAL A 402 4.77 6.20 -25.66
N TRP A 403 5.75 6.16 -24.76
CA TRP A 403 7.16 6.13 -25.12
C TRP A 403 7.69 4.71 -25.03
N VAL A 404 8.55 4.33 -25.98
CA VAL A 404 9.33 3.10 -25.86
C VAL A 404 10.77 3.50 -25.60
N LEU A 405 11.29 3.05 -24.47
CA LEU A 405 12.68 3.22 -24.09
C LEU A 405 13.42 1.91 -24.34
N HIS A 406 14.54 1.99 -25.04
CA HIS A 406 15.41 0.84 -25.27
C HIS A 406 16.78 1.11 -24.67
N ASP A 407 17.16 0.33 -23.66
CA ASP A 407 18.46 0.40 -23.01
C ASP A 407 19.41 -0.58 -23.70
N THR A 408 20.52 -0.07 -24.23
CA THR A 408 21.51 -0.89 -24.92
C THR A 408 22.50 -1.57 -23.97
N THR A 409 22.50 -1.24 -22.68
CA THR A 409 23.38 -1.86 -21.69
C THR A 409 22.95 -3.29 -21.34
N ASP A 410 21.65 -3.55 -21.30
CA ASP A 410 21.06 -4.87 -21.02
C ASP A 410 20.14 -5.38 -22.15
N GLY A 411 19.76 -4.52 -23.10
CA GLY A 411 18.89 -4.86 -24.22
C GLY A 411 17.40 -4.76 -23.92
N SER A 412 17.02 -4.25 -22.74
CA SER A 412 15.64 -4.07 -22.30
C SER A 412 14.88 -3.08 -23.19
N ARG A 413 13.56 -3.29 -23.28
CA ARG A 413 12.63 -2.41 -23.98
C ARG A 413 11.41 -2.14 -23.11
N ASP A 414 11.41 -0.98 -22.50
CA ASP A 414 10.32 -0.57 -21.64
C ASP A 414 9.27 0.24 -22.39
N VAL A 415 8.02 0.05 -21.98
CA VAL A 415 6.88 0.82 -22.44
C VAL A 415 6.44 1.74 -21.32
N LEU A 416 6.47 3.05 -21.61
CA LEU A 416 6.18 4.12 -20.68
C LEU A 416 4.84 4.76 -21.07
N VAL A 417 3.87 4.70 -20.16
CA VAL A 417 2.52 5.22 -20.36
C VAL A 417 2.25 6.30 -19.32
N GLY A 418 1.98 7.53 -19.79
CA GLY A 418 1.75 8.67 -18.89
C GLY A 418 2.93 8.91 -17.96
N MET A 419 4.12 9.09 -18.52
CA MET A 419 5.33 9.46 -17.77
C MET A 419 5.70 10.90 -18.16
N GLU A 420 5.83 11.77 -17.16
CA GLU A 420 6.18 13.18 -17.35
C GLU A 420 7.69 13.38 -17.23
N ARG A 421 8.37 12.57 -16.40
CA ARG A 421 9.78 12.71 -16.07
C ARG A 421 10.52 11.39 -16.31
N LEU A 422 11.73 11.49 -16.84
CA LEU A 422 12.68 10.39 -16.90
C LEU A 422 13.97 10.79 -16.23
N VAL A 423 14.50 9.93 -15.37
CA VAL A 423 15.76 10.15 -14.68
C VAL A 423 16.70 9.00 -15.05
N PHE A 424 17.78 9.35 -15.72
CA PHE A 424 18.91 8.47 -15.99
C PHE A 424 20.01 8.74 -14.98
N ARG A 425 21.03 7.88 -14.95
CA ARG A 425 22.17 8.03 -14.04
C ARG A 425 22.90 9.38 -14.16
N ASP A 426 22.90 9.99 -15.34
CA ASP A 426 23.69 11.18 -15.65
C ASP A 426 22.89 12.37 -16.22
N GLN A 427 21.59 12.18 -16.48
CA GLN A 427 20.75 13.21 -17.09
C GLN A 427 19.26 12.95 -16.80
N ALA A 428 18.44 14.00 -16.79
CA ALA A 428 16.99 13.88 -16.72
C ALA A 428 16.29 14.55 -17.92
N LEU A 429 15.12 14.03 -18.28
CA LEU A 429 14.26 14.52 -19.36
C LEU A 429 12.85 14.75 -18.85
N ALA A 430 12.24 15.87 -19.26
CA ALA A 430 10.82 16.14 -19.05
C ALA A 430 10.07 16.02 -20.39
N LEU A 431 8.97 15.27 -20.41
CA LEU A 431 8.28 14.82 -21.63
C LEU A 431 6.96 15.56 -21.91
N ASP A 432 6.36 16.17 -20.88
CA ASP A 432 5.05 16.82 -20.90
C ASP A 432 5.09 18.23 -21.53
N LEU A 433 5.36 18.31 -22.84
CA LEU A 433 5.46 19.61 -23.52
C LEU A 433 4.13 20.34 -23.70
N GLU A 434 3.01 19.66 -23.51
CA GLU A 434 1.71 20.31 -23.39
C GLU A 434 1.43 20.79 -21.95
N GLY A 435 2.23 20.31 -20.98
CA GLY A 435 2.14 20.61 -19.56
C GLY A 435 3.30 21.47 -19.04
N HIS A 436 3.89 21.04 -17.91
CA HIS A 436 4.85 21.80 -17.13
C HIS A 436 6.19 21.98 -17.86
N ALA A 437 6.70 20.96 -18.55
CA ALA A 437 7.93 21.12 -19.34
C ALA A 437 7.78 22.14 -20.47
N GLY A 438 6.64 22.14 -21.16
CA GLY A 438 6.34 23.14 -22.18
C GLY A 438 6.24 24.55 -21.61
N MET A 439 5.57 24.68 -20.47
CA MET A 439 5.48 25.94 -19.71
C MET A 439 6.88 26.49 -19.40
N VAL A 440 7.74 25.68 -18.81
CA VAL A 440 9.11 26.06 -18.44
C VAL A 440 9.93 26.41 -19.68
N ALA A 441 9.88 25.62 -20.75
CA ALA A 441 10.61 25.89 -21.98
C ALA A 441 10.22 27.24 -22.61
N ARG A 442 8.91 27.58 -22.61
CA ARG A 442 8.42 28.87 -23.12
C ARG A 442 8.92 30.04 -22.29
N VAL A 443 8.89 29.94 -20.95
CA VAL A 443 9.41 30.97 -20.04
C VAL A 443 10.92 31.14 -20.23
N MET A 444 11.66 30.04 -20.33
CA MET A 444 13.10 30.04 -20.58
C MET A 444 13.44 30.79 -21.87
N GLY A 445 12.75 30.47 -22.97
CA GLY A 445 12.91 31.16 -24.25
C GLY A 445 12.67 32.66 -24.17
N ALA A 446 11.57 33.08 -23.54
CA ALA A 446 11.19 34.48 -23.47
C ALA A 446 12.07 35.31 -22.52
N VAL A 447 12.44 34.78 -21.36
CA VAL A 447 13.14 35.53 -20.30
C VAL A 447 14.66 35.41 -20.40
N PHE A 448 15.17 34.22 -20.72
CA PHE A 448 16.60 33.92 -20.75
C PHE A 448 17.15 33.73 -22.17
N GLY A 449 16.28 33.77 -23.19
CA GLY A 449 16.64 33.59 -24.60
C GLY A 449 16.57 32.13 -25.02
N ALA A 450 16.34 31.87 -26.32
CA ALA A 450 16.08 30.52 -26.81
C ALA A 450 17.19 29.50 -26.54
N ALA A 451 18.46 29.92 -26.56
CA ALA A 451 19.60 29.04 -26.27
C ALA A 451 19.58 28.49 -24.82
N SER A 452 18.98 29.23 -23.88
CA SER A 452 18.91 28.83 -22.47
C SER A 452 18.16 27.51 -22.25
N VAL A 453 17.22 27.16 -23.13
CA VAL A 453 16.46 25.91 -23.05
C VAL A 453 17.37 24.67 -23.12
N GLY A 454 18.50 24.75 -23.84
CA GLY A 454 19.50 23.67 -23.90
C GLY A 454 20.78 23.93 -23.10
N GLU A 455 21.16 25.19 -22.90
CA GLU A 455 22.42 25.57 -22.24
C GLU A 455 22.29 25.74 -20.72
N ARG A 456 21.06 25.76 -20.18
CA ARG A 456 20.76 25.98 -18.75
C ARG A 456 19.81 24.92 -18.18
N PRO A 457 20.17 23.63 -18.21
CA PRO A 457 19.31 22.56 -17.68
C PRO A 457 19.09 22.68 -16.16
N ASP A 458 19.97 23.39 -15.44
CA ASP A 458 19.80 23.78 -14.05
C ASP A 458 18.64 24.75 -13.83
N HIS A 459 18.48 25.75 -14.71
CA HIS A 459 17.37 26.70 -14.65
C HIS A 459 16.05 26.03 -15.07
N VAL A 460 16.10 25.12 -16.04
CA VAL A 460 14.95 24.29 -16.41
C VAL A 460 14.50 23.47 -15.19
N GLY A 461 15.44 22.82 -14.50
CA GLY A 461 15.15 22.03 -13.30
C GLY A 461 14.53 22.86 -12.17
N MET A 462 15.04 24.06 -11.93
CA MET A 462 14.40 25.00 -10.99
C MET A 462 12.99 25.37 -11.42
N GLY A 463 12.79 25.66 -12.71
CA GLY A 463 11.47 25.97 -13.27
C GLY A 463 10.48 24.83 -13.05
N LEU A 464 10.89 23.60 -13.36
CA LEU A 464 10.11 22.38 -13.15
C LEU A 464 9.77 22.19 -11.66
N TYR A 465 10.73 22.33 -10.75
CA TYR A 465 10.47 22.27 -9.31
C TYR A 465 9.39 23.26 -8.85
N PHE A 466 9.39 24.48 -9.39
CA PHE A 466 8.38 25.47 -9.00
C PHE A 466 6.98 25.16 -9.53
N VAL A 467 6.85 24.56 -10.71
CA VAL A 467 5.54 24.18 -11.26
C VAL A 467 5.05 22.85 -10.73
N ASP A 468 5.94 21.85 -10.63
CA ASP A 468 5.64 20.50 -10.14
C ASP A 468 5.37 20.52 -8.63
N THR A 469 6.33 21.01 -7.85
CA THR A 469 6.29 20.89 -6.38
C THR A 469 5.65 22.08 -5.68
N LYS A 470 5.73 23.29 -6.25
CA LYS A 470 5.15 24.50 -5.66
C LYS A 470 3.85 24.96 -6.32
N GLY A 471 3.44 24.33 -7.42
CA GLY A 471 2.18 24.62 -8.09
C GLY A 471 2.09 26.04 -8.67
N LEU A 472 3.23 26.64 -9.06
CA LEU A 472 3.21 27.98 -9.65
C LEU A 472 2.46 27.98 -10.98
N SER A 473 1.59 28.97 -11.17
CA SER A 473 1.00 29.27 -12.46
C SER A 473 2.04 29.83 -13.44
N MET A 474 1.74 29.79 -14.74
CA MET A 474 2.56 30.41 -15.80
C MET A 474 2.85 31.89 -15.50
N LEU A 475 1.87 32.62 -14.95
CA LEU A 475 2.02 34.03 -14.57
C LEU A 475 3.06 34.21 -13.46
N GLU A 476 2.99 33.39 -12.41
CA GLU A 476 3.90 33.43 -11.27
C GLU A 476 5.30 32.99 -11.67
N LEU A 477 5.41 31.94 -12.50
CA LEU A 477 6.70 31.47 -13.03
C LEU A 477 7.36 32.54 -13.90
N CYS A 478 6.62 33.21 -14.78
CA CYS A 478 7.10 34.35 -15.56
C CYS A 478 7.61 35.48 -14.67
N ALA A 479 6.83 35.86 -13.64
CA ALA A 479 7.21 36.91 -12.71
C ALA A 479 8.49 36.54 -11.92
N LEU A 480 8.59 35.30 -11.46
CA LEU A 480 9.76 34.77 -10.77
C LEU A 480 11.00 34.80 -11.67
N ALA A 481 10.90 34.29 -12.90
CA ALA A 481 11.99 34.25 -13.87
C ALA A 481 12.50 35.66 -14.20
N LEU A 482 11.60 36.61 -14.44
CA LEU A 482 11.95 38.02 -14.68
C LEU A 482 12.62 38.67 -13.47
N GLY A 483 12.09 38.42 -12.27
CA GLY A 483 12.68 38.92 -11.03
C GLY A 483 14.11 38.42 -10.84
N ALA A 484 14.34 37.14 -11.15
CA ALA A 484 15.69 36.55 -11.14
C ALA A 484 16.61 37.17 -12.21
N ARG A 485 16.06 37.54 -13.38
CA ARG A 485 16.84 38.09 -14.50
C ARG A 485 17.15 39.58 -14.40
N LEU A 486 16.19 40.38 -13.92
CA LEU A 486 16.26 41.85 -13.93
C LEU A 486 16.28 42.47 -12.53
N GLY A 487 16.08 41.67 -11.47
CA GLY A 487 15.96 42.14 -10.10
C GLY A 487 14.52 42.49 -9.68
N PRO A 488 14.30 42.95 -8.44
CA PRO A 488 12.97 43.03 -7.82
C PRO A 488 12.07 44.17 -8.33
N SER A 489 12.57 45.08 -9.16
CA SER A 489 11.79 46.24 -9.65
C SER A 489 12.26 46.72 -11.03
N PRO A 490 12.10 45.90 -12.08
CA PRO A 490 12.51 46.29 -13.42
C PRO A 490 11.62 47.41 -13.96
N THR A 491 12.20 48.33 -14.73
CA THR A 491 11.42 49.36 -15.43
C THR A 491 10.67 48.75 -16.60
N PRO A 492 9.52 49.32 -17.03
CA PRO A 492 8.79 48.85 -18.21
C PRO A 492 9.67 48.70 -19.46
N VAL A 493 10.60 49.65 -19.67
CA VAL A 493 11.55 49.60 -20.78
C VAL A 493 12.48 48.38 -20.68
N GLN A 494 13.01 48.07 -19.48
CA GLN A 494 13.87 46.89 -19.29
C GLN A 494 13.13 45.59 -19.58
N VAL A 495 11.87 45.48 -19.15
CA VAL A 495 11.03 44.29 -19.40
C VAL A 495 10.77 44.13 -20.90
N VAL A 496 10.30 45.19 -21.57
CA VAL A 496 9.97 45.15 -23.00
C VAL A 496 11.19 44.85 -23.85
N ASP A 497 12.33 45.50 -23.58
CA ASP A 497 13.55 45.27 -24.33
C ASP A 497 14.06 43.84 -24.20
N LEU A 498 14.07 43.28 -22.98
CA LEU A 498 14.51 41.92 -22.72
C LEU A 498 13.64 40.91 -23.49
N LEU A 499 12.32 40.96 -23.27
CA LEU A 499 11.38 39.99 -23.84
C LEU A 499 11.37 40.08 -25.37
N TYR A 500 11.28 41.30 -25.91
CA TYR A 500 11.23 41.50 -27.35
C TYR A 500 12.55 41.07 -28.02
N THR A 501 13.71 41.38 -27.41
CA THR A 501 14.99 40.95 -27.96
C THR A 501 15.14 39.44 -27.94
N ASN A 502 14.72 38.76 -26.87
CA ASN A 502 14.80 37.30 -26.77
C ASN A 502 13.86 36.58 -27.75
N VAL A 503 12.65 37.11 -27.94
CA VAL A 503 11.63 36.50 -28.81
C VAL A 503 11.84 36.87 -30.28
N VAL A 504 12.22 38.11 -30.59
CA VAL A 504 12.34 38.60 -31.98
C VAL A 504 13.77 38.53 -32.50
N GLY A 505 14.77 38.46 -31.62
CA GLY A 505 16.19 38.43 -31.97
C GLY A 505 16.83 39.81 -32.20
N GLN A 506 16.07 40.89 -32.00
CA GLN A 506 16.56 42.28 -32.11
C GLN A 506 15.80 43.20 -31.15
N ALA A 507 16.39 44.35 -30.81
CA ALA A 507 15.73 45.33 -29.96
C ALA A 507 14.49 45.93 -30.65
N PRO A 508 13.43 46.28 -29.90
CA PRO A 508 12.25 46.92 -30.46
C PRO A 508 12.58 48.34 -30.92
N ASP A 509 12.00 48.75 -32.05
CA ASP A 509 12.02 50.15 -32.47
C ASP A 509 11.26 51.06 -31.48
N ALA A 510 11.41 52.38 -31.61
CA ALA A 510 10.85 53.33 -30.66
C ALA A 510 9.32 53.26 -30.56
N ALA A 511 8.61 53.00 -31.66
CA ALA A 511 7.16 52.93 -31.68
C ALA A 511 6.65 51.64 -31.02
N THR A 512 7.26 50.51 -31.35
CA THR A 512 6.97 49.19 -30.79
C THR A 512 7.24 49.15 -29.30
N ARG A 513 8.40 49.67 -28.89
CA ARG A 513 8.76 49.79 -27.47
C ARG A 513 7.72 50.60 -26.72
N LYS A 514 7.37 51.79 -27.22
CA LYS A 514 6.37 52.65 -26.58
C LYS A 514 5.03 51.93 -26.44
N THR A 515 4.62 51.19 -27.47
CA THR A 515 3.34 50.44 -27.46
C THR A 515 3.30 49.46 -26.29
N PHE A 516 4.34 48.66 -26.09
CA PHE A 516 4.37 47.68 -25.00
C PHE A 516 4.65 48.30 -23.62
N THR A 517 5.45 49.37 -23.53
CA THR A 517 5.66 50.05 -22.25
C THR A 517 4.39 50.74 -21.77
N ASP A 518 3.62 51.35 -22.68
CA ASP A 518 2.32 51.95 -22.35
C ASP A 518 1.35 50.90 -21.75
N LEU A 519 1.43 49.63 -22.16
CA LEU A 519 0.59 48.57 -21.58
C LEU A 519 0.92 48.29 -20.12
N LEU A 520 2.19 48.39 -19.73
CA LEU A 520 2.63 48.22 -18.34
C LEU A 520 2.35 49.48 -17.51
N GLU A 521 2.64 50.67 -18.06
CA GLU A 521 2.51 51.95 -17.36
C GLU A 521 1.04 52.33 -17.09
N ASN A 522 0.14 51.99 -18.01
CA ASN A 522 -1.30 52.22 -17.84
C ASN A 522 -1.98 51.14 -16.97
N GLY A 523 -1.25 50.11 -16.54
CA GLY A 523 -1.78 49.00 -15.74
C GLY A 523 -2.66 48.01 -16.53
N ASN A 524 -2.64 48.07 -17.87
CA ASN A 524 -3.37 47.14 -18.73
C ASN A 524 -2.77 45.73 -18.68
N PHE A 525 -1.47 45.62 -18.40
CA PHE A 525 -0.74 44.37 -18.18
C PHE A 525 0.13 44.46 -16.92
N THR A 526 0.27 43.33 -16.22
CA THR A 526 1.35 43.16 -15.24
C THR A 526 2.63 42.76 -15.96
N VAL A 527 3.77 42.92 -15.29
CA VAL A 527 5.07 42.46 -15.80
C VAL A 527 5.04 40.95 -16.11
N GLY A 528 4.47 40.14 -15.21
CA GLY A 528 4.25 38.72 -15.47
C GLY A 528 3.33 38.49 -16.66
N GLY A 529 2.23 39.23 -16.79
CA GLY A 529 1.27 39.08 -17.89
C GLY A 529 1.87 39.39 -19.26
N LEU A 530 2.72 40.42 -19.36
CA LEU A 530 3.42 40.72 -20.61
C LEU A 530 4.44 39.62 -20.97
N SER A 531 5.06 38.99 -19.96
CA SER A 531 5.94 37.84 -20.18
C SER A 531 5.21 36.56 -20.59
N VAL A 532 4.01 36.31 -20.05
CA VAL A 532 3.14 35.23 -20.55
C VAL A 532 2.87 35.45 -22.04
N LEU A 533 2.48 36.67 -22.42
CA LEU A 533 2.23 37.00 -23.82
C LEU A 533 3.46 36.75 -24.70
N ALA A 534 4.65 37.15 -24.26
CA ALA A 534 5.90 36.90 -24.99
C ALA A 534 6.22 35.40 -25.10
N ALA A 535 6.06 34.66 -24.00
CA ALA A 535 6.36 33.23 -23.89
C ALA A 535 5.46 32.37 -24.78
N ASP A 536 4.18 32.73 -24.92
CA ASP A 536 3.21 31.95 -25.70
C ASP A 536 3.21 32.26 -27.21
N THR A 537 4.00 33.24 -27.67
CA THR A 537 4.10 33.55 -29.11
C THR A 537 4.59 32.35 -29.92
N GLU A 538 4.03 32.15 -31.12
CA GLU A 538 4.51 31.14 -32.09
C GLU A 538 5.99 31.35 -32.44
N LEU A 539 6.44 32.60 -32.45
CA LEU A 539 7.83 32.95 -32.71
C LEU A 539 8.75 32.40 -31.61
N ASN A 540 8.39 32.59 -30.32
CA ASN A 540 9.16 32.02 -29.22
C ASN A 540 9.18 30.48 -29.30
N GLN A 541 8.02 29.86 -29.52
CA GLN A 541 7.91 28.40 -29.64
C GLN A 541 8.75 27.83 -30.79
N THR A 542 8.83 28.56 -31.91
CA THR A 542 9.69 28.23 -33.06
C THR A 542 11.17 28.38 -32.70
N ASN A 543 11.55 29.49 -32.04
CA ASN A 543 12.93 29.76 -31.66
C ASN A 543 13.48 28.71 -30.68
N ILE A 544 12.68 28.28 -29.71
CA ILE A 544 13.05 27.22 -28.76
C ILE A 544 12.90 25.81 -29.34
N LYS A 545 12.42 25.69 -30.58
CA LYS A 545 12.18 24.41 -31.26
C LYS A 545 11.27 23.48 -30.44
N LEU A 546 10.19 24.02 -29.88
CA LEU A 546 9.30 23.29 -28.96
C LEU A 546 8.80 21.96 -29.55
N MET A 547 8.42 21.94 -30.84
CA MET A 547 8.02 20.70 -31.53
C MET A 547 9.14 19.66 -31.62
N GLY A 548 10.40 20.09 -31.72
CA GLY A 548 11.54 19.18 -31.73
C GLY A 548 11.77 18.54 -30.37
N LEU A 549 11.57 19.30 -29.30
CA LEU A 549 11.64 18.80 -27.93
C LEU A 549 10.59 17.72 -27.67
N ALA A 550 9.44 17.75 -28.37
CA ALA A 550 8.38 16.74 -28.21
C ALA A 550 8.84 15.33 -28.61
N GLN A 551 9.93 15.24 -29.39
CA GLN A 551 10.52 13.97 -29.82
C GLN A 551 11.70 13.53 -28.94
N THR A 552 12.29 14.45 -28.18
CA THR A 552 13.55 14.21 -27.45
C THR A 552 13.44 14.37 -25.94
N GLY A 553 12.39 15.02 -25.46
CA GLY A 553 12.29 15.55 -24.10
C GLY A 553 13.07 16.86 -23.92
N LEU A 554 12.71 17.60 -22.87
CA LEU A 554 13.41 18.76 -22.37
C LEU A 554 14.44 18.34 -21.31
N VAL A 555 15.72 18.61 -21.56
CA VAL A 555 16.80 18.25 -20.63
C VAL A 555 16.77 19.15 -19.39
N TYR A 556 16.89 18.56 -18.21
CA TYR A 556 16.98 19.29 -16.96
C TYR A 556 17.92 18.62 -15.94
N VAL A 557 18.31 19.38 -14.92
CA VAL A 557 18.98 18.86 -13.71
C VAL A 557 17.96 18.88 -12.58
N PRO A 558 17.62 17.74 -11.95
CA PRO A 558 16.72 17.72 -10.80
C PRO A 558 17.14 18.72 -9.73
N PHE A 559 16.18 19.49 -9.22
CA PHE A 559 16.39 20.54 -8.23
C PHE A 559 15.48 20.27 -7.03
N GLY A 560 16.01 20.37 -5.81
CA GLY A 560 15.18 20.30 -4.60
C GLY A 560 15.47 19.16 -3.61
N GLY A 561 16.38 18.24 -3.92
CA GLY A 561 16.78 17.14 -3.03
C GLY A 561 15.98 15.88 -3.27
#